data_AF-A0A9D7A4Z0-F1
#
_entry.id   AF-A0A9D7A4Z0-F1
#
_cell.length_a   1.000
_cell.length_b   1.000
_cell.length_c   1.000
_cell.angle_alpha   90.00
_cell.angle_beta   90.00
_cell.angle_gamma   90.00
#
_symmetry.space_group_name_H-M   'P 1'
#
loop_
_entity.id
_entity.type
_entity.pdbx_description
1 polymer ?
#
loop_
_entity_poly.entity_id
_entity_poly.type
_entity_poly.pdbx_seq_one_letter_code
_entity_poly.pdbx_strand_id
1 'polypeptide(L)'
;MKMQQARRAVRRALPDVPVRRAVPGAPALAALAVAVLAAACATPTVGPGEARDSVISRWGPPTARYAMSGGGERLEYATGPYGRMTWMIDIDAGGRAIGATQVLNEAHFADFQGRAPGMSRAALLRELGRPGEVTSAGLIGGELWSWRYPTNDCLWFQVTLDTAADRVRAAGYNIDWACDARTLERN
;
A
#
# COMPACT_ATOMS: atom_id res chain seq x y z
N MET A 1 -48.80 70.65 -19.66
CA MET A 1 -48.98 71.09 -18.26
C MET A 1 -47.81 70.50 -17.45
N LYS A 2 -46.68 71.21 -17.29
CA LYS A 2 -46.22 71.91 -16.05
C LYS A 2 -46.42 71.02 -14.79
N MET A 3 -45.47 70.75 -13.90
CA MET A 3 -44.30 71.46 -13.39
C MET A 3 -43.43 70.42 -12.63
N GLN A 4 -42.09 70.48 -12.75
CA GLN A 4 -41.16 70.83 -11.65
C GLN A 4 -41.52 70.29 -10.26
N GLN A 5 -40.64 69.46 -9.69
CA GLN A 5 -40.05 69.78 -8.38
C GLN A 5 -38.78 68.97 -8.10
N ALA A 6 -37.71 69.72 -7.79
CA ALA A 6 -36.39 69.27 -7.40
C ALA A 6 -36.35 68.87 -5.93
N ARG A 7 -35.60 67.82 -5.57
CA ARG A 7 -35.01 67.70 -4.22
C ARG A 7 -33.59 67.12 -4.26
N ARG A 8 -32.68 68.00 -3.85
CA ARG A 8 -31.27 67.86 -3.46
C ARG A 8 -30.76 66.46 -3.13
N ALA A 9 -29.63 66.15 -3.77
CA ALA A 9 -28.74 65.04 -3.47
C ALA A 9 -28.16 65.14 -2.05
N VAL A 10 -28.25 64.04 -1.29
CA VAL A 10 -27.40 63.80 -0.12
C VAL A 10 -26.31 62.83 -0.59
N ARG A 11 -25.17 63.36 -1.04
CA ARG A 11 -23.97 62.56 -1.27
C ARG A 11 -23.39 62.19 0.09
N ARG A 12 -23.67 60.98 0.58
CA ARG A 12 -22.84 60.37 1.62
C ARG A 12 -21.54 59.94 0.94
N ALA A 13 -20.41 60.51 1.37
CA ALA A 13 -19.10 60.04 0.96
C ALA A 13 -18.92 58.61 1.50
N LEU A 14 -18.73 57.64 0.60
CA LEU A 14 -18.28 56.30 0.95
C LEU A 14 -16.77 56.38 1.23
N PRO A 15 -16.25 55.68 2.24
CA PRO A 15 -14.81 55.60 2.45
C PRO A 15 -14.16 54.85 1.28
N ASP A 16 -13.04 55.37 0.78
CA ASP A 16 -12.21 54.71 -0.22
C ASP A 16 -11.70 53.38 0.33
N VAL A 17 -12.17 52.28 -0.24
CA VAL A 17 -11.63 50.95 0.02
C VAL A 17 -10.34 50.82 -0.79
N PRO A 18 -9.15 50.69 -0.17
CA PRO A 18 -7.93 50.50 -0.93
C PRO A 18 -7.99 49.15 -1.64
N VAL A 19 -8.04 49.18 -2.97
CA VAL A 19 -7.90 47.99 -3.81
C VAL A 19 -6.46 47.47 -3.63
N ARG A 20 -6.30 46.41 -2.84
CA ARG A 20 -5.03 45.69 -2.73
C ARG A 20 -4.66 45.17 -4.11
N ARG A 21 -3.57 45.68 -4.67
CA ARG A 21 -2.99 45.14 -5.90
C ARG A 21 -2.48 43.72 -5.60
N ALA A 22 -2.95 42.75 -6.38
CA ALA A 22 -2.44 41.39 -6.33
C ALA A 22 -0.95 41.39 -6.68
N VAL A 23 -0.13 40.81 -5.81
CA VAL A 23 1.29 40.58 -6.07
C VAL A 23 1.41 39.44 -7.09
N PRO A 24 1.97 39.66 -8.29
CA PRO A 24 2.12 38.62 -9.29
C PRO A 24 3.37 37.79 -8.93
N GLY A 25 3.18 36.70 -8.20
CA GLY A 25 4.29 35.82 -7.80
C GLY A 25 3.89 34.57 -7.02
N ALA A 26 2.68 34.52 -6.47
CA ALA A 26 2.20 33.40 -5.66
C ALA A 26 1.77 32.11 -6.39
N PRO A 27 1.40 32.05 -7.69
CA PRO A 27 0.81 30.82 -8.24
C PRO A 27 1.85 29.72 -8.56
N ALA A 28 3.11 30.08 -8.80
CA ALA A 28 4.13 29.11 -9.22
C ALA A 28 4.65 28.24 -8.05
N LEU A 29 4.79 28.82 -6.85
CA LEU A 29 5.24 28.10 -5.64
C LEU A 29 4.17 27.13 -5.12
N ALA A 30 2.89 27.52 -5.20
CA ALA A 30 1.79 26.64 -4.81
C ALA A 30 1.64 25.44 -5.76
N ALA A 31 1.80 25.65 -7.07
CA ALA A 31 1.75 24.57 -8.06
C ALA A 31 2.92 23.57 -7.90
N LEU A 32 4.12 24.05 -7.58
CA LEU A 32 5.29 23.19 -7.36
C LEU A 32 5.15 22.32 -6.10
N ALA A 33 4.59 22.88 -5.01
CA ALA A 33 4.33 22.13 -3.78
C ALA A 33 3.32 21.00 -3.98
N VAL A 34 2.26 21.23 -4.76
CA VAL A 34 1.27 20.19 -5.11
C VAL A 34 1.89 19.08 -5.95
N ALA A 35 2.78 19.41 -6.90
CA ALA A 35 3.45 18.40 -7.73
C ALA A 35 4.44 17.52 -6.94
N VAL A 36 5.18 18.09 -5.98
CA VAL A 36 6.10 17.32 -5.11
C VAL A 36 5.33 16.39 -4.16
N LEU A 37 4.19 16.84 -3.61
CA LEU A 37 3.34 16.00 -2.76
C LEU A 37 2.68 14.85 -3.53
N ALA A 38 2.33 15.05 -4.81
CA ALA A 38 1.73 14.00 -5.64
C ALA A 38 2.71 12.85 -5.96
N ALA A 39 4.01 13.14 -6.08
CA ALA A 39 5.03 12.12 -6.36
C ALA A 39 5.31 11.19 -5.15
N ALA A 40 4.97 11.61 -3.93
CA ALA A 40 5.21 10.83 -2.72
C ALA A 40 4.25 9.64 -2.53
N CYS A 41 3.13 9.59 -3.27
CA CYS A 41 2.11 8.56 -3.13
C CYS A 41 2.19 7.46 -4.22
N ALA A 42 3.08 7.59 -5.20
CA ALA A 42 3.20 6.60 -6.27
C ALA A 42 4.14 5.46 -5.84
N THR A 43 3.70 4.21 -6.01
CA THR A 43 4.62 3.07 -5.91
C THR A 43 5.58 3.15 -7.10
N PRO A 44 6.91 3.10 -6.91
CA PRO A 44 7.84 3.09 -8.03
C PRO A 44 7.52 1.92 -8.98
N THR A 45 7.70 2.10 -10.29
CA THR A 45 7.57 0.98 -11.24
C THR A 45 8.91 0.27 -11.40
N VAL A 46 8.91 -0.98 -11.85
CA VAL A 46 10.12 -1.73 -12.25
C VAL A 46 10.00 -2.08 -13.72
N GLY A 47 10.97 -1.65 -14.52
CA GLY A 47 11.03 -1.98 -15.94
C GLY A 47 11.70 -3.34 -16.15
N PRO A 48 11.22 -4.18 -17.08
CA PRO A 48 11.96 -5.36 -17.52
C PRO A 48 13.37 -4.98 -17.99
N GLY A 49 14.39 -5.74 -17.59
CA GLY A 49 15.78 -5.48 -17.91
C GLY A 49 16.48 -4.45 -17.01
N GLU A 50 15.79 -3.85 -16.05
CA GLU A 50 16.41 -2.90 -15.11
C GLU A 50 17.47 -3.61 -14.25
N ALA A 51 18.62 -2.97 -14.02
CA ALA A 51 19.65 -3.54 -13.15
C ALA A 51 19.14 -3.65 -11.71
N ARG A 52 19.43 -4.77 -11.04
CA ARG A 52 19.07 -4.98 -9.63
C ARG A 52 19.43 -3.81 -8.71
N ASP A 53 20.64 -3.27 -8.86
CA ASP A 53 21.12 -2.20 -7.97
C ASP A 53 20.38 -0.88 -8.24
N SER A 54 19.89 -0.65 -9.47
CA SER A 54 18.99 0.47 -9.79
C SER A 54 17.63 0.30 -9.12
N VAL A 55 17.07 -0.92 -9.15
CA VAL A 55 15.82 -1.22 -8.43
C VAL A 55 15.99 -0.94 -6.94
N ILE A 56 17.04 -1.48 -6.31
CA ILE A 56 17.31 -1.28 -4.87
C ILE A 56 17.55 0.20 -4.54
N SER A 57 18.21 0.96 -5.42
CA SER A 57 18.43 2.39 -5.22
C SER A 57 17.11 3.19 -5.16
N ARG A 58 16.12 2.82 -6.01
CA ARG A 58 14.82 3.51 -6.08
C ARG A 58 13.81 3.01 -5.04
N TRP A 59 13.82 1.71 -4.76
CA TRP A 59 12.86 1.06 -3.85
C TRP A 59 13.35 0.98 -2.40
N GLY A 60 14.65 1.18 -2.17
CA GLY A 60 15.30 0.94 -0.89
C GLY A 60 15.73 -0.52 -0.70
N PRO A 61 16.21 -0.88 0.50
CA PRO A 61 16.58 -2.25 0.81
C PRO A 61 15.32 -3.15 0.86
N PRO A 62 15.35 -4.35 0.25
CA PRO A 62 14.23 -5.28 0.34
C PRO A 62 14.04 -5.81 1.77
N THR A 63 12.81 -6.12 2.15
CA THR A 63 12.45 -6.68 3.46
C THR A 63 12.85 -8.15 3.61
N ALA A 64 12.99 -8.85 2.49
CA ALA A 64 13.52 -10.21 2.40
C ALA A 64 14.07 -10.48 0.98
N ARG A 65 14.91 -11.51 0.87
CA ARG A 65 15.42 -12.02 -0.41
C ARG A 65 15.23 -13.51 -0.46
N TYR A 66 14.80 -14.01 -1.62
CA TYR A 66 14.57 -15.43 -1.82
C TYR A 66 15.32 -15.91 -3.07
N ALA A 67 16.08 -17.00 -2.93
CA ALA A 67 16.65 -17.65 -4.10
C ALA A 67 15.53 -18.23 -4.98
N MET A 68 15.63 -18.01 -6.29
CA MET A 68 14.72 -18.54 -7.29
C MET A 68 15.40 -19.64 -8.10
N SER A 69 14.61 -20.49 -8.74
CA SER A 69 15.14 -21.48 -9.68
C SER A 69 15.90 -20.79 -10.82
N GLY A 70 16.92 -21.46 -11.37
CA GLY A 70 17.72 -20.91 -12.47
C GLY A 70 18.75 -19.87 -12.05
N GLY A 71 18.98 -19.64 -10.75
CA GLY A 71 20.04 -18.76 -10.24
C GLY A 71 19.62 -17.29 -10.08
N GLY A 72 18.34 -16.98 -10.27
CA GLY A 72 17.78 -15.65 -9.97
C GLY A 72 17.46 -15.45 -8.48
N GLU A 73 16.95 -14.28 -8.14
CA GLU A 73 16.44 -13.95 -6.81
C GLU A 73 15.11 -13.19 -6.88
N ARG A 74 14.30 -13.32 -5.84
CA ARG A 74 13.09 -12.52 -5.62
C ARG A 74 13.34 -11.58 -4.45
N LEU A 75 13.10 -10.30 -4.66
CA LEU A 75 13.18 -9.24 -3.67
C LEU A 75 11.79 -8.97 -3.12
N GLU A 76 11.61 -9.08 -1.81
CA GLU A 76 10.37 -8.72 -1.13
C GLU A 76 10.40 -7.26 -0.68
N TYR A 77 9.29 -6.57 -0.86
CA TYR A 77 9.03 -5.24 -0.30
C TYR A 77 7.67 -5.26 0.40
N ALA A 78 7.65 -5.72 1.65
CA ALA A 78 6.48 -5.65 2.52
C ALA A 78 6.31 -4.24 3.12
N THR A 79 5.08 -3.76 3.23
CA THR A 79 4.76 -2.39 3.69
C THR A 79 4.60 -2.26 5.22
N GLY A 80 5.22 -3.18 5.98
CA GLY A 80 5.22 -3.21 7.45
C GLY A 80 4.12 -4.09 8.07
N PRO A 81 4.04 -4.17 9.42
CA PRO A 81 3.13 -5.08 10.11
C PRO A 81 1.63 -4.84 9.85
N TYR A 82 1.24 -3.57 9.67
CA TYR A 82 -0.11 -3.16 9.24
C TYR A 82 -0.19 -2.86 7.74
N GLY A 83 0.88 -3.15 7.00
CA GLY A 83 0.96 -2.98 5.57
C GLY A 83 -0.08 -3.84 4.87
N ARG A 84 -0.65 -3.30 3.79
CA ARG A 84 -1.67 -3.98 2.98
C ARG A 84 -1.13 -4.43 1.62
N MET A 85 0.17 -4.26 1.41
CA MET A 85 0.82 -4.58 0.14
C MET A 85 2.15 -5.28 0.41
N THR A 86 2.41 -6.33 -0.34
CA THR A 86 3.74 -6.91 -0.52
C THR A 86 4.02 -6.91 -2.01
N TRP A 87 5.15 -6.31 -2.40
CA TRP A 87 5.66 -6.37 -3.76
C TRP A 87 6.79 -7.40 -3.84
N MET A 88 6.70 -8.26 -4.84
CA MET A 88 7.75 -9.21 -5.21
C MET A 88 8.38 -8.77 -6.51
N ILE A 89 9.69 -8.54 -6.50
CA ILE A 89 10.45 -8.17 -7.70
C ILE A 89 11.39 -9.31 -8.04
N ASP A 90 11.17 -9.92 -9.20
CA ASP A 90 12.01 -11.01 -9.68
C ASP A 90 13.21 -10.48 -10.46
N ILE A 91 14.38 -11.00 -10.11
CA ILE A 91 15.66 -10.71 -10.74
C ILE A 91 16.17 -12.01 -11.36
N ASP A 92 16.52 -11.98 -12.64
CA ASP A 92 17.10 -13.12 -13.34
C ASP A 92 18.55 -13.40 -12.91
N ALA A 93 19.12 -14.50 -13.40
CA ALA A 93 20.51 -14.87 -13.10
C ALA A 93 21.56 -13.86 -13.60
N GLY A 94 21.19 -12.98 -14.53
CA GLY A 94 22.02 -11.89 -15.05
C GLY A 94 21.94 -10.60 -14.21
N GLY A 95 21.18 -10.60 -13.11
CA GLY A 95 21.00 -9.44 -12.26
C GLY A 95 20.04 -8.40 -12.85
N ARG A 96 19.13 -8.81 -13.72
CA ARG A 96 18.14 -7.94 -14.39
C ARG A 96 16.73 -8.23 -13.89
N ALA A 97 15.96 -7.18 -13.66
CA ALA A 97 14.59 -7.30 -13.23
C ALA A 97 13.71 -7.87 -14.34
N ILE A 98 12.89 -8.86 -14.00
CA ILE A 98 11.85 -9.41 -14.87
C ILE A 98 10.59 -8.56 -14.74
N GLY A 99 10.25 -8.17 -13.50
CA GLY A 99 9.10 -7.33 -13.20
C GLY A 99 8.79 -7.27 -11.71
N ALA A 100 7.78 -6.47 -11.36
CA ALA A 100 7.23 -6.36 -10.02
C ALA A 100 5.80 -6.89 -9.97
N THR A 101 5.45 -7.64 -8.93
CA THR A 101 4.11 -8.19 -8.71
C THR A 101 3.63 -7.84 -7.32
N GLN A 102 2.44 -7.24 -7.21
CA GLN A 102 1.74 -7.12 -5.95
C GLN A 102 1.09 -8.47 -5.64
N VAL A 103 1.43 -9.09 -4.50
CA VAL A 103 1.00 -10.47 -4.20
C VAL A 103 -0.13 -10.59 -3.18
N LEU A 104 -0.56 -9.49 -2.54
CA LEU A 104 -1.65 -9.48 -1.56
C LEU A 104 -2.94 -8.92 -2.19
N ASN A 105 -3.64 -9.73 -2.97
CA ASN A 105 -4.91 -9.36 -3.61
C ASN A 105 -5.82 -10.58 -3.75
N GLU A 106 -7.12 -10.34 -3.92
CA GLU A 106 -8.15 -11.38 -3.94
C GLU A 106 -7.93 -12.42 -5.03
N ALA A 107 -7.53 -12.00 -6.23
CA ALA A 107 -7.31 -12.91 -7.35
C ALA A 107 -6.18 -13.90 -7.05
N HIS A 108 -5.06 -13.39 -6.53
CA HIS A 108 -3.92 -14.24 -6.17
C HIS A 108 -4.25 -15.16 -4.98
N PHE A 109 -4.99 -14.67 -3.98
CA PHE A 109 -5.40 -15.47 -2.83
C PHE A 109 -6.38 -16.58 -3.19
N ALA A 110 -7.34 -16.32 -4.07
CA ALA A 110 -8.29 -17.33 -4.53
C ALA A 110 -7.57 -18.50 -5.24
N ASP A 111 -6.59 -18.18 -6.09
CA ASP A 111 -5.75 -19.18 -6.74
C ASP A 111 -4.85 -19.91 -5.72
N PHE A 112 -4.24 -19.18 -4.78
CA PHE A 112 -3.37 -19.74 -3.75
C PHE A 112 -4.08 -20.75 -2.85
N GLN A 113 -5.32 -20.48 -2.40
CA GLN A 113 -6.03 -21.32 -1.44
C GLN A 113 -6.13 -22.79 -1.86
N GLY A 114 -6.39 -23.07 -3.13
CA GLY A 114 -6.48 -24.45 -3.64
C GLY A 114 -5.14 -25.18 -3.69
N ARG A 115 -4.03 -24.45 -3.77
CA ARG A 115 -2.66 -24.96 -3.93
C ARG A 115 -1.87 -25.00 -2.62
N ALA A 116 -2.34 -24.29 -1.60
CA ALA A 116 -1.61 -24.02 -0.38
C ALA A 116 -1.31 -25.27 0.47
N PRO A 117 -2.25 -26.22 0.70
CA PRO A 117 -1.99 -27.37 1.57
C PRO A 117 -0.77 -28.20 1.11
N GLY A 118 0.16 -28.48 2.03
CA GLY A 118 1.41 -29.20 1.74
C GLY A 118 2.55 -28.34 1.18
N MET A 119 2.31 -27.07 0.89
CA MET A 119 3.37 -26.11 0.51
C MET A 119 4.37 -25.94 1.67
N SER A 120 5.66 -25.82 1.39
CA SER A 120 6.65 -25.53 2.44
C SER A 120 6.59 -24.08 2.91
N ARG A 121 7.00 -23.81 4.15
CA ARG A 121 7.16 -22.43 4.66
C ARG A 121 7.99 -21.55 3.72
N ALA A 122 9.08 -22.08 3.19
CA ALA A 122 9.93 -21.35 2.25
C ALA A 122 9.21 -21.02 0.93
N ALA A 123 8.34 -21.90 0.43
CA ALA A 123 7.53 -21.62 -0.76
C ALA A 123 6.43 -20.59 -0.47
N LEU A 124 5.78 -20.68 0.69
CA LEU A 124 4.81 -19.68 1.16
C LEU A 124 5.43 -18.27 1.23
N LEU A 125 6.61 -18.15 1.82
CA LEU A 125 7.35 -16.88 1.90
C LEU A 125 7.72 -16.33 0.51
N ARG A 126 8.06 -17.19 -0.45
CA ARG A 126 8.31 -16.74 -1.83
C ARG A 126 7.04 -16.24 -2.55
N GLU A 127 5.89 -16.81 -2.21
CA GLU A 127 4.62 -16.50 -2.87
C GLU A 127 3.97 -15.23 -2.28
N LEU A 128 3.80 -15.16 -0.96
CA LEU A 128 3.06 -14.09 -0.27
C LEU A 128 3.95 -13.14 0.53
N GLY A 129 5.21 -13.53 0.77
CA GLY A 129 6.13 -12.79 1.62
C GLY A 129 5.91 -13.02 3.10
N ARG A 130 6.65 -12.27 3.91
CA ARG A 130 6.53 -12.32 5.37
C ARG A 130 5.13 -11.87 5.82
N PRO A 131 4.51 -12.56 6.78
CA PRO A 131 3.23 -12.13 7.33
C PRO A 131 3.39 -10.86 8.17
N GLY A 132 2.31 -10.07 8.23
CA GLY A 132 2.23 -8.92 9.14
C GLY A 132 2.03 -9.35 10.58
N GLU A 133 1.42 -10.52 10.80
CA GLU A 133 1.16 -11.08 12.13
C GLU A 133 1.38 -12.60 12.15
N VAL A 134 2.02 -13.08 13.22
CA VAL A 134 2.19 -14.51 13.52
C VAL A 134 1.66 -14.78 14.92
N THR A 135 0.69 -15.68 15.04
CA THR A 135 0.12 -16.13 16.31
C THR A 135 0.19 -17.64 16.43
N SER A 136 -0.06 -18.19 17.63
CA SER A 136 -0.22 -19.63 17.80
C SER A 136 -1.55 -20.09 17.20
N ALA A 137 -1.55 -21.23 16.49
CA ALA A 137 -2.77 -21.86 16.00
C ALA A 137 -3.60 -22.56 17.11
N GLY A 138 -3.29 -22.28 18.38
CA GLY A 138 -4.01 -22.79 19.54
C GLY A 138 -3.93 -24.31 19.67
N LEU A 139 -5.05 -24.94 20.03
CA LEU A 139 -5.14 -26.39 20.29
C LEU A 139 -4.84 -27.27 19.06
N ILE A 140 -4.94 -26.70 17.86
CA ILE A 140 -4.64 -27.41 16.60
C ILE A 140 -3.11 -27.52 16.39
N GLY A 141 -2.32 -26.74 17.13
CA GLY A 141 -0.86 -26.73 17.06
C GLY A 141 -0.33 -26.07 15.79
N GLY A 142 0.84 -25.44 15.91
CA GLY A 142 1.50 -24.71 14.82
C GLY A 142 1.31 -23.19 14.91
N GLU A 143 1.51 -22.52 13.78
CA GLU A 143 1.45 -21.07 13.66
C GLU A 143 0.32 -20.64 12.74
N LEU A 144 -0.31 -19.52 13.06
CA LEU A 144 -1.28 -18.83 12.22
C LEU A 144 -0.65 -17.53 11.72
N TRP A 145 -0.41 -17.48 10.41
CA TRP A 145 0.22 -16.35 9.73
C TRP A 145 -0.85 -15.51 9.05
N SER A 146 -0.80 -14.19 9.20
CA SER A 146 -1.85 -13.29 8.72
C SER A 146 -1.30 -12.14 7.89
N TRP A 147 -1.99 -11.83 6.79
CA TRP A 147 -1.71 -10.71 5.89
C TRP A 147 -2.95 -9.84 5.73
N ARG A 148 -2.79 -8.55 6.02
CA ARG A 148 -3.74 -7.54 5.59
C ARG A 148 -3.50 -7.25 4.11
N TYR A 149 -4.57 -6.97 3.38
CA TYR A 149 -4.53 -6.70 1.94
C TYR A 149 -5.54 -5.61 1.60
N PRO A 150 -5.50 -4.96 0.42
CA PRO A 150 -6.40 -3.86 0.11
C PRO A 150 -7.81 -4.41 -0.12
N THR A 151 -8.69 -4.24 0.86
CA THR A 151 -10.08 -4.69 0.83
C THR A 151 -10.94 -3.75 1.67
N ASN A 152 -12.21 -3.60 1.31
CA ASN A 152 -13.20 -2.87 2.11
C ASN A 152 -13.91 -3.79 3.11
N ASP A 153 -13.65 -5.10 3.03
CA ASP A 153 -14.18 -6.07 3.96
C ASP A 153 -13.29 -6.10 5.21
N CYS A 154 -13.88 -6.40 6.36
CA CYS A 154 -13.16 -6.56 7.62
C CYS A 154 -12.40 -7.89 7.68
N LEU A 155 -11.76 -8.26 6.57
CA LEU A 155 -11.11 -9.55 6.35
C LEU A 155 -9.60 -9.37 6.20
N TRP A 156 -8.88 -10.40 6.64
CA TRP A 156 -7.48 -10.63 6.31
C TRP A 156 -7.29 -12.04 5.78
N PHE A 157 -6.19 -12.26 5.07
CA PHE A 157 -5.83 -13.58 4.59
C PHE A 157 -4.97 -14.30 5.63
N GLN A 158 -5.27 -15.55 5.91
CA GLN A 158 -4.56 -16.34 6.90
C GLN A 158 -4.10 -17.69 6.35
N VAL A 159 -2.94 -18.13 6.84
CA VAL A 159 -2.35 -19.43 6.53
C VAL A 159 -1.95 -20.10 7.83
N THR A 160 -2.44 -21.32 8.05
CA THR A 160 -2.01 -22.15 9.19
C THR A 160 -0.84 -23.01 8.75
N LEU A 161 0.29 -22.90 9.46
CA LEU A 161 1.47 -23.72 9.29
C LEU A 161 1.55 -24.78 10.39
N ASP A 162 1.81 -26.02 9.99
CA ASP A 162 2.31 -27.05 10.87
C ASP A 162 3.82 -26.84 11.06
N THR A 163 4.23 -26.43 12.26
CA THR A 163 5.64 -26.17 12.59
C THR A 163 6.48 -27.43 12.70
N ALA A 164 5.87 -28.58 12.99
CA ALA A 164 6.60 -29.85 13.07
C ALA A 164 6.93 -30.38 11.67
N ALA A 165 5.99 -30.24 10.74
CA ALA A 165 6.20 -30.64 9.35
C ALA A 165 6.91 -29.57 8.50
N ASP A 166 6.91 -28.31 8.96
CA ASP A 166 7.28 -27.11 8.20
C ASP A 166 6.45 -26.94 6.90
N ARG A 167 5.14 -27.19 7.01
CA ARG A 167 4.20 -27.23 5.89
C ARG A 167 2.92 -26.45 6.17
N VAL A 168 2.38 -25.85 5.12
CA VAL A 168 1.05 -25.24 5.15
C VAL A 168 0.01 -26.33 5.33
N ARG A 169 -0.86 -26.15 6.32
CA ARG A 169 -1.99 -27.03 6.60
C ARG A 169 -3.25 -26.54 5.90
N ALA A 170 -3.52 -25.24 5.96
CA ALA A 170 -4.70 -24.62 5.36
C ALA A 170 -4.47 -23.12 5.10
N ALA A 171 -5.27 -22.54 4.21
CA ALA A 171 -5.30 -21.10 3.94
C ALA A 171 -6.76 -20.65 3.78
N GLY A 172 -7.08 -19.42 4.19
CA GLY A 172 -8.46 -18.94 4.23
C GLY A 172 -8.57 -17.46 4.59
N TYR A 173 -9.79 -16.93 4.53
CA TYR A 173 -10.11 -15.60 5.04
C TYR A 173 -10.67 -15.70 6.46
N ASN A 174 -10.34 -14.73 7.30
CA ASN A 174 -10.92 -14.56 8.63
C ASN A 174 -11.19 -13.08 8.91
N ILE A 175 -11.91 -12.79 10.00
CA ILE A 175 -12.16 -11.41 10.44
C ILE A 175 -10.87 -10.83 11.03
N ASP A 176 -10.47 -9.65 10.57
CA ASP A 176 -9.39 -8.87 11.18
C ASP A 176 -9.86 -8.36 12.55
N TRP A 177 -9.13 -8.71 13.62
CA TRP A 177 -9.47 -8.30 14.99
C TRP A 177 -9.45 -6.78 15.18
N ALA A 178 -8.67 -6.06 14.36
CA ALA A 178 -8.63 -4.60 14.36
C ALA A 178 -9.97 -3.98 13.88
N CYS A 179 -10.78 -4.78 13.19
CA CYS A 179 -12.11 -4.43 12.73
C CYS A 179 -13.23 -5.12 13.54
N ASP A 180 -12.92 -5.97 14.52
CA ASP A 180 -13.93 -6.58 15.39
C ASP A 180 -14.51 -5.51 16.33
N ALA A 181 -15.83 -5.29 16.26
CA ALA A 181 -16.55 -4.33 17.10
C ALA A 181 -16.29 -4.54 18.61
N ARG A 182 -16.05 -5.78 19.04
CA ARG A 182 -15.72 -6.10 20.45
C ARG A 182 -14.36 -5.56 20.88
N THR A 183 -13.44 -5.34 19.95
CA THR A 183 -12.15 -4.68 20.22
C THR A 183 -12.35 -3.17 20.33
N LEU A 184 -13.23 -2.59 19.52
CA LEU A 184 -13.53 -1.15 19.53
C LEU A 184 -14.23 -0.70 20.82
N GLU A 185 -15.02 -1.55 21.47
CA GLU A 185 -15.71 -1.24 22.74
C GLU A 185 -14.81 -1.30 23.99
N ARG A 186 -13.59 -1.83 23.88
CA ARG A 186 -12.66 -1.98 25.03
C ARG A 186 -11.58 -0.90 25.12
N ASN A 187 -11.46 -0.03 24.13
CA ASN A 187 -10.51 1.09 24.08
C ASN A 187 -11.24 2.43 24.05
#